data_AF-A0A0F9N014-F1
#
_entry.id   AF-A0A0F9N014-F1
#
_cell.length_a   1.000
_cell.length_b   1.000
_cell.length_c   1.000
_cell.angle_alpha   90.00
_cell.angle_beta   90.00
_cell.angle_gamma   90.00
#
_symmetry.space_group_name_H-M   'P 1'
#
loop_
_entity.id
_entity.type
_entity.pdbx_description
1 polymer ?
#
loop_
_entity_poly.entity_id
_entity_poly.type
_entity_poly.pdbx_seq_one_letter_code
_entity_poly.pdbx_strand_id
1 'polypeptide(L)'
;MRKRNLIFYLVFLNIFFLSLNSPKVRAHASTNMNLAFNFNSQKLNVSLTHAVSNPNTHYILSVTIRVNGTLENSETYTDQPTTSTFTYQYNVTAGIGASIQVTAVCNVFGTLSQTIMVSDPNAPPGSFSLSSDAGNPDNDGSFNLIWTDSLGADNYSVYNHSSYIVGINQSLNQLADQNALSPLQVQGFLNDTHYIVVVAYNRNGNRTSNVEIVNVEITPGGISDGPVSIAGYNLILLLGSIAIVIVIVFRKKLRI
;
A
#
# COMPACT_ATOMS: atom_id res chain seq x y z
N MET A 1 18.72 63.58 8.19
CA MET A 1 19.72 62.54 7.82
C MET A 1 20.40 62.93 6.52
N ARG A 2 21.75 62.97 6.50
CA ARG A 2 22.53 63.25 5.27
C ARG A 2 22.21 62.18 4.23
N LYS A 3 21.89 62.58 2.99
CA LYS A 3 21.53 61.69 1.85
C LYS A 3 22.47 60.48 1.69
N ARG A 4 23.73 60.62 2.09
CA ARG A 4 24.74 59.55 2.08
C ARG A 4 24.40 58.36 3.01
N ASN A 5 23.81 58.60 4.17
CA ASN A 5 23.43 57.54 5.12
C ASN A 5 22.14 56.81 4.69
N LEU A 6 21.28 57.47 3.91
CA LEU A 6 20.07 56.88 3.35
C LEU A 6 20.39 55.83 2.28
N ILE A 7 21.39 56.09 1.43
CA ILE A 7 21.84 55.14 0.40
C ILE A 7 22.41 53.88 1.03
N PHE A 8 23.24 54.00 2.08
CA PHE A 8 23.75 52.83 2.80
C PHE A 8 22.64 52.00 3.43
N TYR A 9 21.62 52.64 4.01
CA TYR A 9 20.46 51.93 4.56
C TYR A 9 19.66 51.21 3.49
N LEU A 10 19.44 51.83 2.33
CA LEU A 10 18.71 51.24 1.21
C LEU A 10 19.46 50.05 0.59
N VAL A 11 20.79 50.13 0.48
CA VAL A 11 21.63 49.02 -0.01
C VAL A 11 21.62 47.86 1.00
N PHE A 12 21.75 48.15 2.30
CA PHE A 12 21.71 47.12 3.34
C PHE A 12 20.34 46.44 3.41
N LEU A 13 19.25 47.23 3.27
CA LEU A 13 17.89 46.72 3.21
C LEU A 13 17.66 45.85 1.96
N ASN A 14 18.22 46.22 0.81
CA ASN A 14 18.12 45.40 -0.41
C ASN A 14 18.85 44.06 -0.24
N ILE A 15 20.07 44.05 0.29
CA ILE A 15 20.84 42.82 0.55
C ILE A 15 20.08 41.93 1.56
N PHE A 16 19.47 42.53 2.59
CA PHE A 16 18.62 41.80 3.53
C PHE A 16 17.40 41.17 2.84
N PHE A 17 16.69 41.88 1.96
CA PHE A 17 15.57 41.32 1.18
C PHE A 17 15.99 40.25 0.17
N LEU A 18 17.19 40.36 -0.41
CA LEU A 18 17.77 39.31 -1.28
C LEU A 18 18.11 38.03 -0.49
N SER A 19 18.54 38.14 0.77
CA SER A 19 18.81 36.97 1.63
C SER A 19 17.56 36.22 2.09
N LEU A 20 16.40 36.90 2.14
CA LEU A 20 15.11 36.30 2.50
C LEU A 20 14.47 35.51 1.35
N ASN A 21 15.00 35.63 0.12
CA ASN A 21 14.56 34.90 -1.06
C ASN A 21 15.59 33.83 -1.47
N SER A 22 16.07 33.04 -0.51
CA SER A 22 16.78 31.81 -0.87
C SER A 22 15.79 30.90 -1.61
N PRO A 23 15.99 30.56 -2.90
CA PRO A 23 15.15 29.58 -3.55
C PRO A 23 15.20 28.32 -2.69
N LYS A 24 14.03 27.88 -2.21
CA LYS A 24 13.91 26.58 -1.56
C LYS A 24 14.19 25.52 -2.62
N VAL A 25 15.46 25.23 -2.86
CA VAL A 25 15.85 24.08 -3.66
C VAL A 25 15.46 22.88 -2.83
N ARG A 26 14.32 22.27 -3.16
CA ARG A 26 13.93 20.98 -2.59
C ARG A 26 14.90 19.96 -3.17
N ALA A 27 15.88 19.54 -2.37
CA ALA A 27 16.53 18.27 -2.63
C ALA A 27 15.46 17.18 -2.50
N HIS A 28 15.17 16.48 -3.59
CA HIS A 28 14.27 15.33 -3.59
C HIS A 28 15.10 14.06 -3.74
N ALA A 29 14.79 13.07 -2.91
CA ALA A 29 15.32 11.73 -3.10
C ALA A 29 14.74 11.12 -4.39
N SER A 30 15.33 10.00 -4.85
CA SER A 30 14.63 9.14 -5.82
C SER A 30 13.25 8.79 -5.29
N THR A 31 12.24 8.86 -6.15
CA THR A 31 10.84 8.83 -5.72
C THR A 31 10.27 7.42 -5.69
N ASN A 32 10.86 6.48 -6.44
CA ASN A 32 10.39 5.10 -6.51
C ASN A 32 11.51 4.12 -6.88
N MET A 33 11.40 2.89 -6.36
CA MET A 33 12.23 1.74 -6.71
C MET A 33 11.32 0.52 -6.85
N ASN A 34 11.38 -0.13 -8.00
CA ASN A 34 10.73 -1.39 -8.29
C ASN A 34 11.79 -2.47 -8.51
N LEU A 35 11.64 -3.59 -7.82
CA LEU A 35 12.54 -4.73 -7.88
C LEU A 35 11.85 -5.90 -8.60
N ALA A 36 12.54 -6.49 -9.56
CA ALA A 36 12.11 -7.73 -10.19
C ALA A 36 13.28 -8.72 -10.23
N PHE A 37 13.18 -9.80 -9.47
CA PHE A 37 14.18 -10.86 -9.43
C PHE A 37 13.75 -12.06 -10.27
N ASN A 38 14.66 -12.58 -11.08
CA ASN A 38 14.46 -13.81 -11.83
C ASN A 38 15.31 -14.93 -11.20
N PHE A 39 14.65 -15.85 -10.51
CA PHE A 39 15.32 -16.97 -9.84
C PHE A 39 16.09 -17.88 -10.80
N ASN A 40 15.58 -18.12 -12.01
CA ASN A 40 16.23 -19.03 -12.97
C ASN A 40 17.54 -18.46 -13.53
N SER A 41 17.57 -17.15 -13.80
CA SER A 41 18.77 -16.48 -14.34
C SER A 41 19.63 -15.81 -13.27
N GLN A 42 19.19 -15.78 -12.01
CA GLN A 42 19.85 -15.10 -10.89
C GLN A 42 20.13 -13.61 -11.20
N LYS A 43 19.16 -12.98 -11.87
CA LYS A 43 19.23 -11.56 -12.27
C LYS A 43 18.22 -10.72 -11.52
N LEU A 44 18.69 -9.63 -10.94
CA LEU A 44 17.88 -8.60 -10.31
C LEU A 44 17.81 -7.37 -11.20
N ASN A 45 16.60 -7.03 -11.65
CA ASN A 45 16.32 -5.73 -12.26
C ASN A 45 15.89 -4.74 -11.17
N VAL A 46 16.61 -3.62 -11.09
CA VAL A 46 16.34 -2.51 -10.18
C VAL A 46 15.92 -1.31 -11.01
N SER A 47 14.63 -1.04 -11.06
CA SER A 47 14.04 0.09 -11.78
C SER A 47 13.87 1.27 -10.83
N LEU A 48 14.56 2.38 -11.11
CA LEU A 48 14.58 3.59 -10.28
C LEU A 48 13.92 4.74 -11.02
N THR A 49 13.05 5.47 -10.32
CA THR A 49 12.53 6.76 -10.80
C THR A 49 13.24 7.87 -10.03
N HIS A 50 14.11 8.60 -10.71
CA HIS A 50 14.85 9.73 -10.16
C HIS A 50 14.89 10.87 -11.18
N ALA A 51 13.88 11.74 -11.10
CA ALA A 51 13.74 12.87 -12.00
C ALA A 51 14.79 13.96 -11.71
N VAL A 52 15.71 14.24 -12.63
CA VAL A 52 16.80 15.22 -12.44
C VAL A 52 16.95 16.13 -13.66
N SER A 53 17.43 17.36 -13.45
CA SER A 53 17.68 18.30 -14.54
C SER A 53 18.91 17.95 -15.37
N ASN A 54 19.97 17.44 -14.72
CA ASN A 54 21.19 17.01 -15.38
C ASN A 54 21.73 15.72 -14.72
N PRO A 55 21.71 14.59 -15.44
CA PRO A 55 22.08 13.29 -14.90
C PRO A 55 23.59 13.10 -14.70
N ASN A 56 24.43 14.03 -15.13
CA ASN A 56 25.88 13.99 -14.89
C ASN A 56 26.30 14.73 -13.60
N THR A 57 25.38 15.50 -13.00
CA THR A 57 25.69 16.31 -11.81
C THR A 57 24.77 15.99 -10.63
N HIS A 58 23.58 15.47 -10.88
CA HIS A 58 22.64 14.97 -9.88
C HIS A 58 22.19 13.58 -10.34
N TYR A 59 22.65 12.55 -9.64
CA TYR A 59 22.48 11.15 -10.03
C TYR A 59 22.45 10.20 -8.83
N ILE A 60 22.11 8.94 -9.08
CA ILE A 60 22.28 7.85 -8.11
C ILE A 60 23.76 7.51 -7.99
N LEU A 61 24.38 7.89 -6.87
CA LEU A 61 25.79 7.66 -6.56
C LEU A 61 26.13 6.17 -6.39
N SER A 62 25.24 5.41 -5.75
CA SER A 62 25.52 4.00 -5.48
C SER A 62 24.25 3.18 -5.33
N VAL A 63 24.36 1.91 -5.69
CA VAL A 63 23.36 0.88 -5.37
C VAL A 63 24.04 -0.23 -4.59
N THR A 64 23.50 -0.56 -3.42
CA THR A 64 23.97 -1.64 -2.56
C THR A 64 22.89 -2.70 -2.45
N ILE A 65 23.27 -3.96 -2.63
CA ILE A 65 22.40 -5.12 -2.59
C ILE A 65 22.84 -6.03 -1.44
N ARG A 66 21.90 -6.36 -0.55
CA ARG A 66 22.09 -7.29 0.55
C ARG A 66 21.14 -8.48 0.41
N VAL A 67 21.65 -9.68 0.54
CA VAL A 67 20.86 -10.92 0.60
C VAL A 67 20.85 -11.41 2.04
N ASN A 68 19.68 -11.53 2.65
CA ASN A 68 19.50 -11.88 4.06
C ASN A 68 20.35 -11.01 5.02
N GLY A 69 20.54 -9.73 4.68
CA GLY A 69 21.35 -8.76 5.43
C GLY A 69 22.85 -8.77 5.11
N THR A 70 23.37 -9.82 4.46
CA THR A 70 24.76 -9.91 4.02
C THR A 70 24.96 -9.12 2.73
N LEU A 71 26.05 -8.34 2.65
CA LEU A 71 26.41 -7.61 1.43
C LEU A 71 26.74 -8.59 0.30
N GLU A 72 25.99 -8.50 -0.81
CA GLU A 72 26.18 -9.31 -2.01
C GLU A 72 26.83 -8.48 -3.13
N ASN A 73 26.35 -7.26 -3.35
CA ASN A 73 26.87 -6.38 -4.40
C ASN A 73 26.83 -4.90 -3.95
N SER A 74 27.78 -4.11 -4.42
CA SER A 74 27.78 -2.66 -4.25
C SER A 74 28.45 -2.02 -5.47
N GLU A 75 27.68 -1.25 -6.22
CA GLU A 75 28.17 -0.49 -7.38
C GLU A 75 28.09 1.00 -7.10
N THR A 76 29.07 1.75 -7.62
CA THR A 76 29.08 3.22 -7.62
C THR A 76 29.01 3.75 -9.05
N TYR A 77 28.31 4.87 -9.23
CA TYR A 77 28.13 5.52 -10.52
C TYR A 77 28.61 6.96 -10.46
N THR A 78 28.84 7.54 -11.64
CA THR A 78 29.23 8.95 -11.82
C THR A 78 28.17 9.78 -12.57
N ASP A 79 27.12 9.11 -13.03
CA ASP A 79 26.03 9.62 -13.84
C ASP A 79 24.83 8.64 -13.76
N GLN A 80 23.65 9.06 -14.23
CA GLN A 80 22.51 8.15 -14.41
C GLN A 80 22.05 8.11 -15.88
N PRO A 81 21.52 6.97 -16.37
CA PRO A 81 21.25 6.77 -17.80
C PRO A 81 20.25 7.76 -18.43
N THR A 82 19.26 8.20 -17.67
CA THR A 82 18.20 9.10 -18.14
C THR A 82 17.89 10.15 -17.09
N THR A 83 17.17 11.21 -17.46
CA THR A 83 16.71 12.24 -16.52
C THR A 83 15.51 11.83 -15.67
N SER A 84 15.04 10.58 -15.75
CA SER A 84 13.81 10.12 -15.11
C SER A 84 13.92 8.66 -14.65
N THR A 85 13.20 7.73 -15.29
CA THR A 85 13.21 6.31 -14.95
C THR A 85 14.26 5.56 -15.75
N PHE A 86 14.98 4.65 -15.09
CA PHE A 86 15.96 3.76 -15.69
C PHE A 86 16.06 2.46 -14.88
N THR A 87 16.67 1.44 -15.48
CA THR A 87 16.82 0.11 -14.85
C THR A 87 18.27 -0.32 -14.88
N TYR A 88 18.80 -0.69 -13.72
CA TYR A 88 20.06 -1.42 -13.61
C TYR A 88 19.79 -2.91 -13.46
N GLN A 89 20.69 -3.73 -13.99
CA GLN A 89 20.63 -5.19 -13.86
C GLN A 89 21.87 -5.70 -13.15
N TYR A 90 21.67 -6.55 -12.16
CA TYR A 90 22.73 -7.14 -11.34
C TYR A 90 22.60 -8.66 -11.36
N ASN A 91 23.73 -9.36 -11.32
CA ASN A 91 23.75 -10.77 -11.00
C ASN A 91 23.76 -10.88 -9.47
N VAL A 92 22.76 -11.57 -8.91
CA VAL A 92 22.55 -11.70 -7.46
C VAL A 92 22.25 -13.16 -7.17
N THR A 93 23.07 -13.79 -6.33
CA THR A 93 22.84 -15.18 -5.95
C THR A 93 21.92 -15.24 -4.73
N ALA A 94 20.70 -15.72 -4.90
CA ALA A 94 19.73 -15.81 -3.82
C ALA A 94 18.85 -17.07 -3.94
N GLY A 95 18.69 -17.77 -2.83
CA GLY A 95 17.79 -18.91 -2.69
C GLY A 95 16.33 -18.50 -2.49
N ILE A 96 15.41 -19.44 -2.68
CA ILE A 96 13.98 -19.23 -2.39
C ILE A 96 13.79 -18.85 -0.91
N GLY A 97 12.90 -17.88 -0.66
CA GLY A 97 12.64 -17.33 0.67
C GLY A 97 13.70 -16.33 1.14
N ALA A 98 14.78 -16.09 0.38
CA ALA A 98 15.75 -15.07 0.73
C ALA A 98 15.14 -13.66 0.58
N SER A 99 15.55 -12.76 1.47
CA SER A 99 15.24 -11.34 1.39
C SER A 99 16.36 -10.61 0.66
N ILE A 100 16.03 -9.98 -0.47
CA ILE A 100 16.94 -9.12 -1.22
C ILE A 100 16.57 -7.67 -0.89
N GLN A 101 17.42 -6.99 -0.15
CA GLN A 101 17.31 -5.57 0.14
C GLN A 101 18.23 -4.78 -0.80
N VAL A 102 17.67 -3.77 -1.45
CA VAL A 102 18.39 -2.86 -2.34
C VAL A 102 18.32 -1.46 -1.76
N THR A 103 19.46 -0.78 -1.67
CA THR A 103 19.57 0.60 -1.21
C THR A 103 20.27 1.44 -2.28
N ALA A 104 19.58 2.45 -2.81
CA ALA A 104 20.12 3.44 -3.73
C ALA A 104 20.37 4.77 -2.98
N VAL A 105 21.54 5.38 -3.21
CA VAL A 105 21.95 6.65 -2.60
C VAL A 105 22.14 7.68 -3.70
N CYS A 106 21.60 8.87 -3.52
CA CYS A 106 21.79 10.01 -4.43
C CYS A 106 23.09 10.77 -4.07
N ASN A 107 23.81 11.27 -5.08
CA ASN A 107 25.05 12.03 -4.88
C ASN A 107 24.84 13.41 -4.21
N VAL A 108 23.65 13.99 -4.35
CA VAL A 108 23.28 15.27 -3.73
C VAL A 108 22.70 15.04 -2.34
N PHE A 109 21.61 14.26 -2.26
CA PHE A 109 20.92 13.97 -1.00
C PHE A 109 19.87 12.89 -1.17
N GLY A 110 19.71 12.05 -0.15
CA GLY A 110 18.62 11.10 -0.04
C GLY A 110 19.04 9.66 -0.32
N THR A 111 18.25 8.76 0.23
CA THR A 111 18.44 7.31 0.13
C THR A 111 17.07 6.68 -0.06
N LEU A 112 17.01 5.65 -0.89
CA LEU A 112 15.80 4.86 -1.09
C LEU A 112 16.16 3.39 -0.92
N SER A 113 15.37 2.68 -0.12
CA SER A 113 15.53 1.23 0.06
C SER A 113 14.24 0.52 -0.30
N GLN A 114 14.38 -0.62 -0.98
CA GLN A 114 13.27 -1.54 -1.25
C GLN A 114 13.72 -2.97 -0.95
N THR A 115 12.77 -3.82 -0.59
CA THR A 115 13.03 -5.24 -0.34
C THR A 115 12.10 -6.11 -1.18
N ILE A 116 12.61 -7.22 -1.70
CA ILE A 116 11.82 -8.27 -2.36
C ILE A 116 12.19 -9.64 -1.76
N MET A 117 11.19 -10.51 -1.63
CA MET A 117 11.39 -11.92 -1.25
C MET A 117 11.50 -12.78 -2.50
N VAL A 118 12.47 -13.69 -2.53
CA VAL A 118 12.67 -14.59 -3.67
C VAL A 118 11.63 -15.71 -3.64
N SER A 119 10.75 -15.74 -4.64
CA SER A 119 9.82 -16.85 -4.87
C SER A 119 10.30 -17.76 -6.01
N ASP A 120 9.84 -19.01 -6.01
CA ASP A 120 9.99 -19.91 -7.14
C ASP A 120 8.80 -19.71 -8.11
N PRO A 121 9.03 -19.31 -9.37
CA PRO A 121 7.95 -19.09 -10.35
C PRO A 121 7.21 -20.36 -10.78
N ASN A 122 7.70 -21.54 -10.39
CA ASN A 122 7.11 -22.84 -10.69
C ASN A 122 6.52 -23.53 -9.44
N ALA A 123 6.61 -22.91 -8.27
CA ALA A 123 6.03 -23.44 -7.04
C ALA A 123 4.60 -22.90 -6.80
N PRO A 124 3.74 -23.66 -6.07
CA PRO A 124 2.52 -23.12 -5.51
C PRO A 124 2.83 -22.05 -4.45
N PRO A 125 1.81 -21.28 -4.00
CA PRO A 125 2.01 -20.25 -2.99
C PRO A 125 2.60 -20.77 -1.67
N GLY A 126 3.39 -19.93 -1.01
CA GLY A 126 4.06 -20.23 0.26
C GLY A 126 3.11 -20.25 1.46
N SER A 127 3.60 -20.76 2.60
CA SER A 127 2.87 -20.70 3.86
C SER A 127 2.52 -19.29 4.28
N PHE A 128 1.38 -19.13 4.93
CA PHE A 128 0.89 -17.88 5.50
C PHE A 128 -0.08 -18.18 6.65
N SER A 129 -0.34 -17.19 7.51
CA SER A 129 -1.23 -17.32 8.65
C SER A 129 -2.43 -16.39 8.54
N LEU A 130 -3.60 -16.89 8.92
CA LEU A 130 -4.86 -16.18 9.10
C LEU A 130 -5.12 -15.94 10.60
N SER A 131 -5.67 -14.78 10.91
CA SER A 131 -6.20 -14.37 12.22
C SER A 131 -7.44 -13.47 12.03
N SER A 132 -8.16 -13.19 13.10
CA SER A 132 -9.24 -12.21 13.15
C SER A 132 -9.04 -11.15 14.23
N ASP A 133 -9.75 -10.02 14.11
CA ASP A 133 -9.89 -9.02 15.21
C ASP A 133 -11.24 -9.14 15.95
N ALA A 134 -11.96 -10.25 15.74
CA ALA A 134 -13.24 -10.52 16.35
C ALA A 134 -13.14 -10.52 17.89
N GLY A 135 -14.26 -10.16 18.54
CA GLY A 135 -14.38 -10.34 19.98
C GLY A 135 -14.28 -11.82 20.39
N ASN A 136 -14.13 -12.08 21.69
CA ASN A 136 -14.24 -13.44 22.22
C ASN A 136 -15.21 -13.49 23.42
N PRO A 137 -16.48 -13.87 23.21
CA PRO A 137 -17.15 -14.04 21.90
C PRO A 137 -17.31 -12.71 21.16
N ASP A 138 -17.57 -12.80 19.86
CA ASP A 138 -17.91 -11.66 19.00
C ASP A 138 -19.40 -11.29 19.16
N ASN A 139 -19.71 -10.01 19.36
CA ASN A 139 -21.02 -9.58 19.86
C ASN A 139 -21.93 -8.94 18.80
N ASP A 140 -21.42 -8.71 17.59
CA ASP A 140 -22.15 -8.02 16.52
C ASP A 140 -22.10 -8.74 15.16
N GLY A 141 -21.33 -9.83 15.04
CA GLY A 141 -21.19 -10.60 13.81
C GLY A 141 -20.39 -9.86 12.72
N SER A 142 -19.57 -8.88 13.11
CA SER A 142 -18.79 -8.00 12.21
C SER A 142 -17.34 -7.87 12.68
N PHE A 143 -16.41 -8.41 11.89
CA PHE A 143 -14.98 -8.39 12.21
C PHE A 143 -14.13 -8.40 10.92
N ASN A 144 -12.84 -8.14 11.07
CA ASN A 144 -11.84 -8.25 10.01
C ASN A 144 -11.13 -9.60 10.09
N LEU A 145 -11.00 -10.23 8.92
CA LEU A 145 -10.06 -11.31 8.68
C LEU A 145 -8.74 -10.73 8.18
N ILE A 146 -7.65 -11.11 8.82
CA ILE A 146 -6.31 -10.58 8.57
C ILE A 146 -5.39 -11.77 8.31
N TRP A 147 -4.69 -11.75 7.17
CA TRP A 147 -3.66 -12.74 6.89
C TRP A 147 -2.36 -12.11 6.41
N THR A 148 -1.25 -12.82 6.66
CA THR A 148 0.08 -12.47 6.14
C THR A 148 0.16 -12.78 4.65
N ASP A 149 1.00 -12.06 3.91
CA ASP A 149 1.25 -12.37 2.50
C ASP A 149 1.80 -13.79 2.30
N SER A 150 1.18 -14.55 1.41
CA SER A 150 1.67 -15.83 0.92
C SER A 150 2.65 -15.58 -0.22
N LEU A 151 3.90 -16.02 -0.03
CA LEU A 151 4.96 -15.82 -1.03
C LEU A 151 4.58 -16.49 -2.36
N GLY A 152 4.52 -15.69 -3.43
CA GLY A 152 4.17 -16.17 -4.77
C GLY A 152 2.68 -16.39 -5.02
N ALA A 153 1.80 -15.90 -4.15
CA ALA A 153 0.37 -15.85 -4.41
C ALA A 153 0.02 -14.70 -5.37
N ASP A 154 -0.89 -14.98 -6.30
CA ASP A 154 -1.48 -13.99 -7.21
C ASP A 154 -2.79 -13.43 -6.64
N ASN A 155 -3.56 -14.26 -5.93
CA ASN A 155 -4.86 -13.88 -5.35
C ASN A 155 -5.28 -14.81 -4.20
N TYR A 156 -6.40 -14.47 -3.55
CA TYR A 156 -6.94 -15.19 -2.39
C TYR A 156 -8.46 -15.41 -2.47
N SER A 157 -8.93 -16.58 -2.02
CA SER A 157 -10.34 -16.87 -1.71
C SER A 157 -10.52 -17.10 -0.21
N VAL A 158 -11.72 -16.84 0.30
CA VAL A 158 -12.05 -17.01 1.72
C VAL A 158 -13.27 -17.91 1.86
N TYR A 159 -13.18 -18.89 2.77
CA TYR A 159 -14.22 -19.88 3.02
C TYR A 159 -14.57 -19.94 4.50
N ASN A 160 -15.84 -20.22 4.79
CA ASN A 160 -16.41 -20.37 6.12
C ASN A 160 -17.25 -21.65 6.20
N HIS A 161 -17.34 -22.24 7.38
CA HIS A 161 -18.19 -23.39 7.68
C HIS A 161 -18.57 -23.43 9.16
N SER A 162 -19.68 -24.11 9.49
CA SER A 162 -20.13 -24.34 10.88
C SER A 162 -19.45 -25.55 11.56
N SER A 163 -18.40 -26.08 10.95
CA SER A 163 -17.63 -27.23 11.47
C SER A 163 -16.20 -27.14 10.99
N TYR A 164 -15.29 -27.79 11.72
CA TYR A 164 -13.86 -27.74 11.42
C TYR A 164 -13.56 -28.15 9.97
N ILE A 165 -12.81 -27.29 9.27
CA ILE A 165 -12.49 -27.48 7.86
C ILE A 165 -11.23 -28.35 7.75
N VAL A 166 -11.39 -29.54 7.19
CA VAL A 166 -10.28 -30.46 6.88
C VAL A 166 -9.86 -30.43 5.40
N GLY A 167 -10.60 -29.70 4.56
CA GLY A 167 -10.30 -29.55 3.14
C GLY A 167 -11.34 -28.70 2.40
N ILE A 168 -10.94 -28.17 1.25
CA ILE A 168 -11.79 -27.33 0.39
C ILE A 168 -12.72 -28.19 -0.44
N ASN A 169 -14.03 -27.98 -0.31
CA ASN A 169 -15.06 -28.71 -1.04
C ASN A 169 -16.32 -27.84 -1.20
N GLN A 170 -17.34 -28.37 -1.90
CA GLN A 170 -18.56 -27.64 -2.26
C GLN A 170 -19.50 -27.32 -1.08
N SER A 171 -19.29 -27.91 0.11
CA SER A 171 -20.10 -27.62 1.30
C SER A 171 -19.69 -26.32 2.00
N LEU A 172 -18.51 -25.77 1.68
CA LEU A 172 -18.02 -24.55 2.30
C LEU A 172 -18.78 -23.33 1.77
N ASN A 173 -19.09 -22.39 2.67
CA ASN A 173 -19.62 -21.09 2.27
C ASN A 173 -18.47 -20.21 1.78
N GLN A 174 -18.48 -19.83 0.50
CA GLN A 174 -17.46 -18.97 -0.09
C GLN A 174 -17.81 -17.50 0.15
N LEU A 175 -16.97 -16.82 0.92
CA LEU A 175 -17.13 -15.39 1.23
C LEU A 175 -16.49 -14.49 0.17
N ALA A 176 -15.42 -14.97 -0.47
CA ALA A 176 -14.73 -14.28 -1.55
C ALA A 176 -14.07 -15.30 -2.50
N ASP A 177 -13.98 -14.95 -3.78
CA ASP A 177 -13.43 -15.83 -4.82
C ASP A 177 -12.30 -15.13 -5.60
N GLN A 178 -11.06 -15.48 -5.27
CA GLN A 178 -9.85 -15.04 -5.96
C GLN A 178 -9.71 -13.52 -6.13
N ASN A 179 -10.34 -12.76 -5.25
CA ASN A 179 -10.38 -11.30 -5.26
C ASN A 179 -10.25 -10.69 -3.86
N ALA A 180 -9.99 -11.52 -2.85
CA ALA A 180 -9.88 -11.05 -1.48
C ALA A 180 -8.54 -10.34 -1.23
N LEU A 181 -8.59 -9.27 -0.42
CA LEU A 181 -7.43 -8.54 0.05
C LEU A 181 -7.43 -8.54 1.58
N SER A 182 -6.24 -8.61 2.17
CA SER A 182 -6.05 -8.49 3.62
C SER A 182 -5.88 -7.01 3.98
N PRO A 183 -6.55 -6.49 5.02
CA PRO A 183 -7.65 -7.11 5.77
C PRO A 183 -8.96 -7.17 4.98
N LEU A 184 -9.77 -8.21 5.22
CA LEU A 184 -11.12 -8.35 4.68
C LEU A 184 -12.16 -8.18 5.80
N GLN A 185 -12.98 -7.13 5.72
CA GLN A 185 -14.12 -6.97 6.62
C GLN A 185 -15.23 -7.94 6.21
N VAL A 186 -15.73 -8.71 7.17
CA VAL A 186 -16.89 -9.60 7.01
C VAL A 186 -18.00 -9.17 7.98
N GLN A 187 -19.26 -9.38 7.60
CA GLN A 187 -20.43 -8.96 8.37
C GLN A 187 -21.57 -9.98 8.23
N GLY A 188 -22.53 -9.93 9.14
CA GLY A 188 -23.74 -10.75 9.08
C GLY A 188 -23.54 -12.19 9.53
N PHE A 189 -22.49 -12.45 10.31
CA PHE A 189 -22.31 -13.74 10.97
C PHE A 189 -23.36 -13.88 12.08
N LEU A 190 -23.96 -15.07 12.20
CA LEU A 190 -25.01 -15.35 13.17
C LEU A 190 -24.41 -16.07 14.38
N ASN A 191 -25.21 -16.24 15.44
CA ASN A 191 -24.77 -16.97 16.64
C ASN A 191 -24.40 -18.41 16.29
N ASP A 192 -23.12 -18.71 16.23
CA ASP A 192 -22.53 -20.03 16.04
C ASP A 192 -21.00 -19.96 16.23
N THR A 193 -20.34 -21.12 16.22
CA THR A 193 -18.90 -21.22 16.01
C THR A 193 -18.59 -21.34 14.52
N HIS A 194 -17.84 -20.37 14.01
CA HIS A 194 -17.42 -20.28 12.61
C HIS A 194 -15.98 -20.72 12.43
N TYR A 195 -15.74 -21.58 11.44
CA TYR A 195 -14.42 -22.06 11.05
C TYR A 195 -14.06 -21.47 9.69
N ILE A 196 -13.01 -20.67 9.64
CA ILE A 196 -12.66 -19.85 8.49
C ILE A 196 -11.27 -20.23 7.99
N VAL A 197 -11.11 -20.31 6.67
CA VAL A 197 -9.81 -20.51 6.02
C VAL A 197 -9.66 -19.55 4.85
N VAL A 198 -8.42 -19.16 4.57
CA VAL A 198 -8.03 -18.46 3.35
C VAL A 198 -7.23 -19.41 2.48
N VAL A 199 -7.45 -19.35 1.17
CA VAL A 199 -6.68 -20.09 0.18
C VAL A 199 -5.99 -19.10 -0.74
N ALA A 200 -4.65 -19.16 -0.77
CA ALA A 200 -3.82 -18.44 -1.71
C ALA A 200 -3.69 -19.24 -3.00
N TYR A 201 -3.79 -18.60 -4.15
CA TYR A 201 -3.64 -19.23 -5.47
C TYR A 201 -2.56 -18.56 -6.30
N ASN A 202 -1.94 -19.37 -7.16
CA ASN A 202 -1.23 -18.91 -8.34
C ASN A 202 -1.43 -19.92 -9.47
N ARG A 203 -0.85 -19.67 -10.64
CA ARG A 203 -0.97 -20.58 -11.80
C ARG A 203 -0.46 -22.02 -11.54
N ASN A 204 0.40 -22.23 -10.55
CA ASN A 204 1.04 -23.52 -10.26
C ASN A 204 0.30 -24.32 -9.18
N GLY A 205 -0.68 -23.72 -8.48
CA GLY A 205 -1.46 -24.40 -7.46
C GLY A 205 -1.99 -23.46 -6.37
N ASN A 206 -2.21 -24.03 -5.18
CA ASN A 206 -2.76 -23.29 -4.06
C ASN A 206 -2.14 -23.71 -2.71
N ARG A 207 -2.37 -22.89 -1.70
CA ARG A 207 -2.00 -23.13 -0.31
C ARG A 207 -3.12 -22.65 0.60
N THR A 208 -3.52 -23.47 1.56
CA THR A 208 -4.49 -23.10 2.60
C THR A 208 -3.77 -22.59 3.85
N SER A 209 -4.36 -21.60 4.52
CA SER A 209 -3.92 -21.09 5.82
C SER A 209 -4.17 -22.10 6.96
N ASN A 210 -3.85 -21.70 8.20
CA ASN A 210 -4.50 -22.28 9.38
C ASN A 210 -6.03 -22.03 9.36
N VAL A 211 -6.76 -22.82 10.16
CA VAL A 211 -8.18 -22.58 10.44
C VAL A 211 -8.27 -21.53 11.56
N GLU A 212 -9.01 -20.46 11.30
CA GLU A 212 -9.41 -19.47 12.30
C GLU A 212 -10.79 -19.84 12.86
N ILE A 213 -10.94 -19.76 14.17
CA ILE A 213 -12.19 -20.09 14.86
C ILE A 213 -12.75 -18.83 15.50
N VAL A 214 -13.94 -18.41 15.09
CA VAL A 214 -14.64 -17.25 15.64
C VAL A 214 -15.94 -17.71 16.27
N ASN A 215 -16.14 -17.44 17.56
CA ASN A 215 -17.39 -17.71 18.26
C ASN A 215 -18.23 -16.43 18.29
N VAL A 216 -19.42 -16.46 17.69
CA VAL A 216 -20.32 -15.31 17.61
C VAL A 216 -21.47 -15.51 18.60
N GLU A 217 -21.67 -14.53 19.47
CA GLU A 217 -22.73 -14.46 20.47
C GLU A 217 -23.39 -13.07 20.49
N ILE A 218 -24.22 -12.81 19.48
CA ILE A 218 -25.06 -11.62 19.41
C ILE A 218 -26.11 -11.70 20.52
N THR A 219 -25.94 -10.83 21.52
CA THR A 219 -26.97 -10.62 22.54
C THR A 219 -28.10 -9.77 21.97
N PRO A 220 -29.39 -10.09 22.24
CA PRO A 220 -30.50 -9.21 21.90
C PRO A 220 -30.41 -7.90 22.70
N GLY A 221 -29.64 -6.95 22.18
CA GLY A 221 -29.26 -5.71 22.86
C GLY A 221 -27.84 -5.21 22.54
N GLY A 222 -27.02 -6.03 21.89
CA GLY A 222 -25.65 -5.70 21.45
C GLY A 222 -25.58 -4.93 20.12
N ILE A 223 -26.70 -4.79 19.39
CA ILE A 223 -26.80 -3.77 18.36
C ILE A 223 -26.80 -2.45 19.12
N SER A 224 -25.65 -1.78 19.22
CA SER A 224 -25.64 -0.39 19.65
C SER A 224 -26.61 0.33 18.74
N ASP A 225 -27.74 0.78 19.28
CA ASP A 225 -28.75 1.61 18.63
C ASP A 225 -28.19 3.02 18.37
N GLY A 226 -26.93 3.10 17.95
CA GLY A 226 -26.39 4.26 17.27
C GLY A 226 -27.20 4.44 15.99
N PRO A 227 -27.54 5.68 15.63
CA PRO A 227 -28.42 5.94 14.50
C PRO A 227 -27.87 5.21 13.27
N VAL A 228 -28.69 4.33 12.68
CA VAL A 228 -28.37 3.62 11.44
C VAL A 228 -27.88 4.64 10.42
N SER A 229 -26.57 4.74 10.22
CA SER A 229 -26.01 5.50 9.12
C SER A 229 -26.20 4.65 7.88
N ILE A 230 -27.34 4.83 7.21
CA ILE A 230 -27.50 4.35 5.84
C ILE A 230 -26.39 5.04 5.03
N ALA A 231 -25.41 4.28 4.59
CA ALA A 231 -24.36 4.76 3.68
C ALA A 231 -25.00 5.09 2.33
N GLY A 232 -25.63 6.25 2.25
CA GLY A 232 -26.43 6.64 1.10
C GLY A 232 -27.29 7.84 1.42
N TYR A 233 -26.80 9.00 0.97
CA TYR A 233 -27.48 10.29 0.91
C TYR A 233 -27.59 11.05 2.24
N ASN A 234 -26.80 12.11 2.34
CA ASN A 234 -26.94 13.15 3.35
C ASN A 234 -28.35 13.76 3.20
N LEU A 235 -29.26 13.51 4.15
CA LEU A 235 -30.67 13.94 4.09
C LEU A 235 -30.80 15.46 3.84
N ILE A 236 -29.82 16.23 4.31
CA ILE A 236 -29.71 17.68 4.06
C ILE A 236 -29.54 17.97 2.56
N LEU A 237 -28.75 17.17 1.83
CA LEU A 237 -28.58 17.33 0.38
C LEU A 237 -29.86 16.97 -0.38
N LEU A 238 -30.60 15.94 0.06
CA LEU A 238 -31.88 15.58 -0.55
C LEU A 238 -32.91 16.71 -0.34
N LEU A 239 -33.09 17.17 0.89
CA LEU A 239 -34.01 18.27 1.21
C LEU A 239 -33.61 19.58 0.51
N GLY A 240 -32.30 19.86 0.43
CA GLY A 240 -31.77 21.02 -0.30
C GLY A 240 -32.09 20.98 -1.79
N SER A 241 -31.95 19.81 -2.43
CA SER A 241 -32.29 19.64 -3.86
C SER A 241 -33.77 19.86 -4.15
N ILE A 242 -34.66 19.40 -3.26
CA ILE A 242 -36.11 19.61 -3.36
C ILE A 242 -36.45 21.10 -3.19
N ALA A 243 -35.84 21.79 -2.22
CA ALA A 243 -36.06 23.22 -2.02
C ALA A 243 -35.61 24.05 -3.23
N ILE A 244 -34.49 23.71 -3.86
CA ILE A 244 -34.00 24.39 -5.07
C ILE A 244 -35.00 24.21 -6.23
N VAL A 245 -35.52 23.00 -6.43
CA VAL A 245 -36.52 22.72 -7.48
C VAL A 245 -37.80 23.53 -7.24
N ILE A 246 -38.29 23.58 -5.99
CA ILE A 246 -39.47 24.37 -5.61
C ILE A 246 -39.23 25.86 -5.92
N VAL A 247 -38.08 26.43 -5.52
CA VAL A 247 -37.74 27.83 -5.80
C VAL A 247 -37.68 28.12 -7.30
N ILE A 248 -37.10 27.22 -8.10
CA ILE A 248 -37.03 27.37 -9.56
C ILE A 248 -38.44 27.36 -10.18
N VAL A 249 -39.30 26.44 -9.76
CA VAL A 249 -40.69 26.34 -10.24
C VAL A 249 -41.49 27.59 -9.85
N PHE A 250 -41.38 28.05 -8.60
CA PHE A 250 -42.06 29.27 -8.15
C PHE A 250 -41.54 30.53 -8.85
N ARG A 251 -40.22 30.66 -9.07
CA ARG A 251 -39.65 31.77 -9.85
C ARG A 251 -40.09 31.76 -11.30
N LYS A 252 -40.29 30.59 -11.92
CA LYS A 252 -40.88 30.48 -13.25
C LYS A 252 -42.36 30.87 -13.28
N LYS A 253 -43.13 30.53 -12.23
CA LYS A 253 -44.56 30.84 -12.14
C LYS A 253 -44.85 32.32 -11.86
N LEU A 254 -43.90 33.05 -11.26
CA LEU A 254 -43.98 34.49 -10.99
C LEU A 254 -43.42 35.38 -12.13
N ARG A 255 -42.88 34.78 -13.19
CA ARG A 255 -42.60 35.48 -14.46
C ARG A 255 -43.75 35.26 -15.44
N ILE A 256 -44.89 35.85 -15.11
CA ILE A 256 -46.00 36.18 -16.04
C ILE A 256 -46.45 37.58 -15.65
#